data_AF-A0A3M2G8M0-F1
#
_entry.id   AF-A0A3M2G8M0-F1
#
_cell.length_a   1.000
_cell.length_b   1.000
_cell.length_c   1.000
_cell.angle_alpha   90.00
_cell.angle_beta   90.00
_cell.angle_gamma   90.00
#
_symmetry.space_group_name_H-M   'P 1'
#
loop_
_entity.id
_entity.type
_entity.pdbx_description
1 polymer ?
#
loop_
_entity_poly.entity_id
_entity_poly.type
_entity_poly.pdbx_seq_one_letter_code
_entity_poly.pdbx_strand_id
1 'polypeptide(L)'
;MKTMILYVLSAGVLLVWCGCASETHQDTPPPPSQTKTSNLLTNRTGTMQQMGVDFVFLPDGAPSQRYLLKNLPSDFQQDGLRVRISGEIGEIPPNVRLIGTPLTIRQIERLSE
;
A
#
# COMPACT_ATOMS: atom_id res chain seq x y z
N MET A 1 62.04 -3.82 -35.16
CA MET A 1 62.29 -4.37 -36.52
C MET A 1 62.36 -5.87 -36.36
N LYS A 2 61.63 -6.65 -37.18
CA LYS A 2 61.62 -8.14 -37.22
C LYS A 2 60.97 -8.78 -35.98
N THR A 3 60.02 -9.71 -36.03
CA THR A 3 59.56 -10.58 -37.12
C THR A 3 58.15 -11.07 -36.80
N MET A 4 57.30 -11.03 -37.81
CA MET A 4 56.02 -11.71 -37.96
C MET A 4 56.22 -13.23 -37.95
N ILE A 5 55.55 -13.96 -37.06
CA ILE A 5 55.32 -15.41 -37.22
C ILE A 5 53.82 -15.70 -37.02
N LEU A 6 53.20 -15.93 -38.18
CA LEU A 6 51.93 -16.55 -38.45
C LEU A 6 52.02 -18.05 -38.14
N TYR A 7 51.04 -18.63 -37.41
CA TYR A 7 50.65 -20.06 -37.33
C TYR A 7 49.65 -20.13 -36.15
N VAL A 8 48.49 -20.78 -36.15
CA VAL A 8 48.05 -22.05 -36.72
C VAL A 8 46.52 -22.00 -36.89
N LEU A 9 46.04 -22.42 -38.06
CA LEU A 9 44.66 -22.85 -38.30
C LEU A 9 44.29 -23.96 -37.31
N SER A 10 43.45 -23.66 -36.32
CA SER A 10 42.76 -24.67 -35.53
C SER A 10 41.29 -24.69 -35.96
N ALA A 11 41.01 -25.63 -36.85
CA ALA A 11 39.67 -26.09 -37.15
C ALA A 11 39.07 -26.72 -35.89
N GLY A 12 37.77 -26.47 -35.69
CA GLY A 12 36.91 -27.33 -34.87
C GLY A 12 36.75 -26.89 -33.43
N VAL A 13 35.74 -26.05 -33.17
CA VAL A 13 34.99 -26.14 -31.91
C VAL A 13 33.51 -26.01 -32.24
N LEU A 14 32.90 -27.18 -32.38
CA LEU A 14 31.69 -27.62 -31.69
C LEU A 14 30.55 -26.59 -31.55
N LEU A 15 29.48 -26.86 -32.32
CA LEU A 15 28.08 -26.84 -31.91
C LEU A 15 27.82 -26.28 -30.50
N VAL A 16 27.78 -24.95 -30.38
CA VAL A 16 27.10 -24.32 -29.26
C VAL A 16 25.61 -24.38 -29.60
N TRP A 17 25.03 -25.47 -29.11
CA TRP A 17 23.63 -25.62 -28.76
C TRP A 17 23.27 -24.41 -27.88
N CYS A 18 22.87 -23.30 -28.50
CA CYS A 18 22.19 -22.22 -27.81
C CYS A 18 20.78 -22.73 -27.52
N GLY A 19 20.70 -23.64 -26.55
CA GLY A 19 19.46 -23.93 -25.86
C GLY A 19 19.17 -22.65 -25.12
N CYS A 20 18.25 -21.86 -25.66
CA CYS A 20 17.67 -20.73 -24.96
C CYS A 20 17.38 -21.19 -23.55
N ALA A 21 18.09 -20.58 -22.61
CA ALA A 21 17.94 -20.81 -21.20
C ALA A 21 16.45 -20.79 -20.89
N SER A 22 15.98 -21.88 -20.30
CA SER A 22 14.63 -22.04 -19.80
C SER A 22 14.19 -20.75 -19.13
N GLU A 23 13.23 -20.07 -19.75
CA GLU A 23 12.32 -19.20 -19.04
C GLU A 23 11.66 -20.09 -18.00
N THR A 24 12.30 -20.13 -16.83
CA THR A 24 11.69 -20.61 -15.61
C THR A 24 10.61 -19.60 -15.35
N HIS A 25 9.44 -19.84 -15.95
CA HIS A 25 8.17 -19.34 -15.49
C HIS A 25 8.09 -19.85 -14.04
N GLN A 26 8.66 -19.07 -13.12
CA GLN A 26 8.48 -19.26 -11.70
C GLN A 26 6.99 -19.02 -11.49
N ASP A 27 6.24 -20.12 -11.56
CA ASP A 27 4.99 -20.33 -10.88
C ASP A 27 5.28 -20.18 -9.38
N THR A 28 5.62 -18.95 -9.00
CA THR A 28 5.46 -18.51 -7.64
C THR A 28 3.95 -18.46 -7.52
N PRO A 29 3.34 -19.16 -6.55
CA PRO A 29 1.92 -18.95 -6.29
C PRO A 29 1.73 -17.43 -6.20
N PRO A 30 0.69 -16.86 -6.85
CA PRO A 30 0.43 -15.44 -6.71
C PRO A 30 0.48 -15.13 -5.21
N PRO A 31 1.21 -14.08 -4.77
CA PRO A 31 1.21 -13.69 -3.36
C PRO A 31 -0.24 -13.70 -2.95
N PRO A 32 -0.62 -14.45 -1.88
CA PRO A 32 -1.98 -14.88 -1.63
C PRO A 32 -2.87 -13.72 -1.97
N SER A 33 -3.60 -13.85 -3.09
CA SER A 33 -4.41 -12.78 -3.67
C SER A 33 -5.05 -12.12 -2.49
N GLN A 34 -4.64 -10.87 -2.20
CA GLN A 34 -5.20 -10.13 -1.08
C GLN A 34 -6.68 -10.07 -1.42
N THR A 35 -7.43 -11.01 -0.87
CA THR A 35 -8.87 -11.01 -0.88
C THR A 35 -9.18 -9.96 0.17
N LYS A 36 -8.85 -8.70 -0.15
CA LYS A 36 -9.15 -7.56 0.68
C LYS A 36 -10.61 -7.19 0.39
N THR A 37 -11.47 -8.17 0.60
CA THR A 37 -12.88 -8.00 0.93
C THR A 37 -13.02 -7.55 2.39
N SER A 38 -11.95 -7.04 3.01
CA SER A 38 -12.01 -6.42 4.30
C SER A 38 -12.17 -4.93 4.08
N ASN A 39 -13.42 -4.47 4.20
CA ASN A 39 -13.77 -3.08 4.54
C ASN A 39 -13.24 -2.74 5.96
N LEU A 40 -12.03 -3.21 6.32
CA LEU A 40 -11.41 -3.07 7.61
C LEU A 40 -10.14 -2.24 7.44
N LEU A 41 -10.11 -1.15 8.18
CA LEU A 41 -8.95 -0.31 8.40
C LEU A 41 -8.24 -0.84 9.65
N THR A 42 -7.01 -1.30 9.53
CA THR A 42 -6.25 -1.86 10.66
C THR A 42 -5.00 -1.02 10.93
N ASN A 43 -4.84 -0.60 12.19
CA ASN A 43 -3.69 0.11 12.75
C ASN A 43 -3.19 1.27 11.87
N ARG A 44 -4.13 2.09 11.38
CA ARG A 44 -3.78 3.26 10.58
C ARG A 44 -3.53 4.46 11.48
N THR A 45 -2.36 5.05 11.33
CA THR A 45 -1.99 6.30 11.97
C THR A 45 -2.44 7.47 11.10
N GLY A 46 -2.74 8.58 11.75
CA GLY A 46 -3.11 9.80 11.06
C GLY A 46 -3.44 10.91 12.04
N THR A 47 -3.94 12.00 11.48
CA THR A 47 -4.28 13.21 12.21
C THR A 47 -5.77 13.47 12.14
N MET A 48 -6.34 13.87 13.26
CA MET A 48 -7.71 14.36 13.33
C MET A 48 -7.76 15.79 12.82
N GLN A 49 -8.68 16.08 11.90
CA GLN A 49 -8.90 17.40 11.36
C GLN A 49 -10.35 17.80 11.55
N GLN A 50 -10.58 18.99 12.11
CA GLN A 50 -11.90 19.56 12.26
C GLN A 50 -12.37 20.17 10.92
N MET A 51 -13.57 19.78 10.48
CA MET A 51 -14.20 20.25 9.25
C MET A 51 -15.62 20.71 9.59
N GLY A 52 -15.75 21.96 10.02
CA GLY A 52 -17.02 22.50 10.51
C GLY A 52 -17.38 21.93 11.89
N VAL A 53 -18.52 21.24 11.98
CA VAL A 53 -18.99 20.59 13.21
C VAL A 53 -18.47 19.16 13.37
N ASP A 54 -17.97 18.56 12.30
CA ASP A 54 -17.51 17.17 12.28
C ASP A 54 -15.98 17.10 12.37
N PHE A 55 -15.50 15.95 12.84
CA PHE A 55 -14.08 15.60 12.81
C PHE A 55 -13.84 14.47 11.80
N VAL A 56 -12.83 14.66 10.96
CA VAL A 56 -12.40 13.67 9.97
C VAL A 56 -11.00 13.18 10.32
N PHE A 57 -10.77 11.89 10.07
CA PHE A 57 -9.45 11.29 10.19
C PHE A 57 -8.73 11.33 8.84
N LEU A 58 -7.51 11.86 8.84
CA LEU A 58 -6.61 11.92 7.69
C LEU A 58 -5.45 10.94 7.93
N PRO A 59 -5.32 9.86 7.16
CA PRO A 59 -4.24 8.89 7.33
C PRO A 59 -2.89 9.44 6.85
N ASP A 60 -1.83 9.05 7.55
CA ASP A 60 -0.46 9.32 7.10
C ASP A 60 -0.19 8.59 5.77
N GLY A 61 0.27 9.35 4.76
CA GLY A 61 0.58 8.84 3.43
C GLY A 61 -0.58 8.84 2.43
N ALA A 62 -1.79 9.26 2.83
CA ALA A 62 -2.91 9.45 1.90
C ALA A 62 -3.75 10.70 2.26
N PRO A 63 -3.20 11.92 2.08
CA PRO A 63 -3.85 13.18 2.49
C PRO A 63 -5.14 13.49 1.72
N SER A 64 -5.35 12.86 0.57
CA SER A 64 -6.60 12.95 -0.20
C SER A 64 -7.71 12.08 0.35
N GLN A 65 -7.38 11.07 1.17
CA GLN A 65 -8.34 10.17 1.77
C GLN A 65 -8.80 10.72 3.10
N ARG A 66 -10.12 10.82 3.29
CA ARG A 66 -10.73 11.33 4.52
C ARG A 66 -11.72 10.31 5.03
N TYR A 67 -11.67 10.06 6.33
CA TYR A 67 -12.63 9.17 6.97
C TYR A 67 -13.52 9.97 7.93
N LEU A 68 -14.83 9.87 7.74
CA LEU A 68 -15.83 10.44 8.63
C LEU A 68 -16.12 9.43 9.74
N LEU A 69 -15.77 9.77 10.98
CA LEU A 69 -15.88 8.86 12.10
C LEU A 69 -17.32 8.87 12.64
N LYS A 70 -18.00 7.71 12.63
CA LYS A 70 -19.40 7.61 13.11
C LYS A 70 -19.53 7.64 14.64
N ASN A 71 -18.52 7.13 15.34
CA ASN A 71 -18.52 6.92 16.78
C ASN A 71 -17.23 7.45 17.41
N LEU A 72 -16.95 8.74 17.19
CA LEU A 72 -15.77 9.39 17.76
C LEU A 72 -15.99 9.77 19.24
N PRO A 73 -15.27 9.14 20.19
CA PRO A 73 -15.30 9.57 21.58
C PRO A 73 -14.86 11.03 21.74
N SER A 74 -15.51 11.77 22.65
CA SER A 74 -15.25 13.19 22.93
C SER A 74 -13.79 13.48 23.29
N ASP A 75 -13.15 12.52 23.94
CA ASP A 75 -11.71 12.51 24.25
C ASP A 75 -10.77 12.67 23.04
N PHE A 76 -11.27 12.42 21.83
CA PHE A 76 -10.50 12.45 20.58
C PHE A 76 -11.04 13.48 19.59
N GLN A 77 -11.99 14.31 20.01
CA GLN A 77 -12.54 15.44 19.24
C GLN A 77 -11.64 16.68 19.37
N GLN A 78 -10.39 16.53 18.94
CA GLN A 78 -9.39 17.60 18.98
C GLN A 78 -8.74 17.73 17.61
N ASP A 79 -8.74 18.94 17.06
CA ASP A 79 -8.05 19.24 15.82
C ASP A 79 -6.53 19.09 16.00
N GLY A 80 -5.87 18.52 15.01
CA GLY A 80 -4.43 18.25 15.04
C GLY A 80 -4.02 17.05 15.90
N LEU A 81 -4.96 16.32 16.52
CA LEU A 81 -4.63 15.16 17.35
C LEU A 81 -4.13 13.99 16.50
N ARG A 82 -2.93 13.52 16.81
CA ARG A 82 -2.35 12.30 16.23
C ARG A 82 -2.96 11.07 16.90
N VAL A 83 -3.52 10.19 16.09
CA VAL A 83 -4.21 8.99 16.58
C VAL A 83 -3.88 7.78 15.71
N ARG A 84 -3.94 6.60 16.33
CA ARG A 84 -3.97 5.32 15.63
C ARG A 84 -5.37 4.75 15.73
N ILE A 85 -5.97 4.42 14.60
CA ILE A 85 -7.32 3.87 14.54
C ILE A 85 -7.36 2.55 13.79
N SER A 86 -8.25 1.68 14.25
CA SER A 86 -8.70 0.49 13.56
C SER A 86 -10.22 0.49 13.55
N GLY A 87 -10.83 0.11 12.44
CA GLY A 87 -12.27 0.22 12.27
C GLY A 87 -12.77 -0.34 10.96
N GLU A 88 -14.08 -0.28 10.76
CA GLU A 88 -14.75 -0.77 9.56
C GLU A 88 -15.18 0.40 8.68
N ILE A 89 -14.71 0.40 7.45
CA ILE A 89 -15.08 1.36 6.42
C ILE A 89 -16.51 1.03 5.98
N GLY A 90 -17.39 2.01 6.11
CA GLY A 90 -18.76 1.93 5.63
C GLY A 90 -18.88 2.42 4.20
N GLU A 91 -20.03 2.11 3.60
CA GLU A 91 -20.38 2.61 2.29
C GLU A 91 -20.99 4.02 2.38
N ILE A 92 -20.74 4.83 1.35
CA ILE A 92 -21.36 6.15 1.22
C ILE A 92 -22.76 5.92 0.65
N PRO A 93 -23.84 6.31 1.36
CA PRO A 93 -25.20 6.08 0.90
C PRO A 93 -25.47 6.83 -0.42
N PRO A 94 -26.36 6.28 -1.29
CA PRO A 94 -26.70 6.93 -2.54
C PRO A 94 -27.36 8.30 -2.29
N ASN A 95 -27.09 9.26 -3.17
CA ASN A 95 -27.66 10.62 -3.13
C ASN A 95 -27.22 11.51 -1.95
N VAL A 96 -26.22 11.10 -1.16
CA VAL A 96 -25.67 11.92 -0.06
C VAL A 96 -24.21 12.26 -0.32
N ARG A 97 -23.84 13.54 -0.15
CA ARG A 97 -22.46 13.99 -0.26
C ARG A 97 -21.85 14.14 1.14
N LEU A 98 -21.06 13.15 1.56
CA LEU A 98 -20.33 13.19 2.82
C LEU A 98 -18.97 13.89 2.66
N ILE A 99 -18.45 14.46 3.75
CA ILE A 99 -17.13 15.10 3.81
C ILE A 99 -15.96 14.10 3.76
N GLY A 100 -16.25 12.81 3.97
CA GLY A 100 -15.30 11.71 3.92
C GLY A 100 -16.01 10.35 3.89
N THR A 101 -15.23 9.29 3.77
CA THR A 101 -15.74 7.91 3.78
C THR A 101 -16.15 7.53 5.20
N PRO A 102 -17.39 7.07 5.44
CA PRO A 102 -17.81 6.70 6.78
C PRO A 102 -16.91 5.59 7.34
N LEU A 103 -16.49 5.73 8.59
CA LEU A 103 -15.67 4.77 9.31
C LEU A 103 -16.23 4.57 10.71
N THR A 104 -16.48 3.31 11.05
CA THR A 104 -16.87 2.89 12.39
C THR A 104 -15.62 2.46 13.14
N ILE A 105 -15.24 3.21 14.16
CA ILE A 105 -14.08 2.94 15.01
C ILE A 105 -14.34 1.67 15.81
N ARG A 106 -13.40 0.74 15.74
CA ARG A 106 -13.33 -0.46 16.60
C ARG A 106 -12.30 -0.28 17.72
N GLN A 107 -11.20 0.40 17.41
CA GLN A 107 -10.13 0.74 18.36
C GLN A 107 -9.54 2.09 17.98
N ILE A 108 -9.26 2.91 18.98
CA ILE A 108 -8.63 4.23 18.82
C ILE A 108 -7.65 4.46 19.96
N GLU A 109 -6.47 4.96 19.63
CA GLU A 109 -5.38 5.21 20.56
C GLU A 109 -4.76 6.57 20.25
N ARG A 110 -4.43 7.35 21.29
CA ARG A 110 -3.70 8.61 21.11
C ARG A 110 -2.23 8.29 20.82
N LEU A 111 -1.67 8.92 19.80
CA LEU A 111 -0.24 8.90 19.54
C LEU A 111 0.33 10.22 20.08
N SER A 112 0.78 10.18 21.32
CA SER A 112 1.65 11.23 21.87
C SER A 112 3.07 10.96 21.36
N GLU A 113 3.56 11.81 20.47
CA GLU A 113 4.96 11.87 20.03
C GLU A 113 5.81 12.73 20.97
#